data_AF-A0A523V2X3-F1
#
_entry.id   AF-A0A523V2X3-F1
#
_cell.length_a   1.000
_cell.length_b   1.000
_cell.length_c   1.000
_cell.angle_alpha   90.00
_cell.angle_beta   90.00
_cell.angle_gamma   90.00
#
_symmetry.space_group_name_H-M   'P 1'
#
loop_
_entity.id
_entity.type
_entity.pdbx_description
1 polymer ?
#
loop_
_entity_poly.entity_id
_entity_poly.type
_entity_poly.pdbx_seq_one_letter_code
_entity_poly.pdbx_strand_id
1 'polypeptide(L)'
;MVYYIQAKDGGRIKIGYAEFPASRLKRLQMGSPVELILIAVQEGNHLTEKMIHNEFRHSRAHFEWFENTDELADYIKSNAILVADLNQEKVLKLEKRADNGRIIY
;
A
#
# COMPACT_ATOMS: atom_id res chain seq x y z
N MET A 1 -7.71 -5.91 -1.72
CA MET A 1 -7.71 -4.49 -1.31
C MET A 1 -6.66 -3.75 -2.10
N VAL A 2 -6.91 -2.48 -2.39
CA VAL A 2 -5.88 -1.58 -2.92
C VAL A 2 -5.03 -1.11 -1.74
N TYR A 3 -3.72 -1.06 -1.92
CA TYR A 3 -2.77 -0.63 -0.90
C TYR A 3 -1.90 0.51 -1.42
N TYR A 4 -1.48 1.35 -0.48
CA TYR A 4 -0.59 2.47 -0.71
C TYR A 4 0.64 2.27 0.15
N ILE A 5 1.80 2.08 -0.48
CA ILE A 5 3.09 1.90 0.20
C ILE A 5 4.00 3.06 -0.15
N GLN A 6 4.68 3.63 0.84
CA GLN A 6 5.60 4.74 0.63
C GLN A 6 6.94 4.44 1.30
N ALA A 7 8.01 5.04 0.82
CA ALA A 7 9.24 5.11 1.59
C ALA A 7 9.03 5.99 2.83
N LYS A 8 9.60 5.59 3.97
CA LYS A 8 9.41 6.27 5.26
C LYS A 8 9.90 7.72 5.28
N ASP A 9 10.81 8.06 4.39
CA ASP A 9 11.34 9.41 4.18
C ASP A 9 10.39 10.33 3.39
N GLY A 10 9.20 9.84 2.98
CA GLY A 10 8.18 10.64 2.29
C GLY A 10 8.30 10.64 0.77
N GLY A 11 9.04 9.69 0.19
CA GLY A 11 9.20 9.56 -1.26
C GLY A 11 7.96 9.11 -2.04
N ARG A 12 8.17 8.45 -3.18
CA ARG A 12 7.10 7.99 -4.08
C ARG A 12 6.15 7.00 -3.41
N ILE A 13 4.89 7.05 -3.83
CA ILE A 13 3.84 6.14 -3.37
C ILE A 13 3.64 5.05 -4.41
N LYS A 14 3.74 3.80 -3.98
CA LYS A 14 3.35 2.63 -4.74
C LYS A 14 1.88 2.34 -4.52
N ILE A 15 1.14 2.23 -5.61
CA ILE A 15 -0.28 1.85 -5.60
C ILE A 15 -0.40 0.45 -6.21
N GLY A 16 -1.00 -0.48 -5.49
CA GLY A 16 -1.21 -1.82 -6.02
C GLY A 16 -2.37 -2.55 -5.37
N TYR A 17 -2.74 -3.69 -5.96
CA TYR A 17 -3.78 -4.57 -5.44
C TYR A 17 -3.18 -5.85 -4.86
N ALA A 18 -3.64 -6.25 -3.67
CA ALA A 18 -3.33 -7.55 -3.08
C ALA A 18 -4.45 -8.01 -2.14
N GLU A 19 -4.54 -9.32 -1.94
CA GLU A 19 -5.38 -9.90 -0.89
C GLU A 19 -4.81 -9.58 0.50
N PHE A 20 -3.47 -9.64 0.64
CA PHE A 20 -2.74 -9.37 1.87
C PHE A 20 -1.66 -8.29 1.67
N PRO A 21 -1.97 -7.00 1.87
CA PRO A 21 -1.02 -5.90 1.72
C PRO A 21 0.24 -6.02 2.58
N ALA A 22 0.14 -6.53 3.82
CA ALA A 22 1.28 -6.71 4.71
C ALA A 22 2.32 -7.70 4.16
N SER A 23 1.87 -8.84 3.61
CA SER A 23 2.75 -9.82 2.96
C SER A 23 3.42 -9.24 1.72
N ARG A 24 2.70 -8.39 0.98
CA ARG A 24 3.23 -7.67 -0.18
C ARG A 24 4.30 -6.65 0.21
N LEU A 25 4.09 -5.91 1.31
CA LEU A 25 5.06 -5.00 1.88
C LEU A 25 6.36 -5.73 2.26
N LYS A 26 6.26 -6.83 3.02
CA LYS A 26 7.44 -7.66 3.38
C LYS A 26 8.23 -8.08 2.14
N ARG A 27 7.55 -8.52 1.08
CA ARG A 27 8.20 -8.92 -0.18
C ARG A 27 8.87 -7.75 -0.90
N LEU A 28 8.25 -6.58 -0.89
CA LEU A 28 8.82 -5.36 -1.48
C LEU A 28 10.04 -4.88 -0.69
N GLN A 29 9.99 -4.94 0.64
CA GLN A 29 11.09 -4.54 1.51
C GLN A 29 12.36 -5.35 1.26
N MET A 30 12.26 -6.65 0.95
CA MET A 30 13.45 -7.47 0.64
C MET A 30 14.24 -6.95 -0.57
N GLY A 31 13.57 -6.30 -1.53
CA GLY A 31 14.20 -5.71 -2.71
C GLY A 31 14.47 -4.21 -2.59
N SER A 32 14.22 -3.61 -1.42
CA SER A 32 14.37 -2.17 -1.19
C SER A 32 15.36 -1.93 -0.05
N PRO A 33 16.45 -1.18 -0.27
CA PRO A 33 17.36 -0.79 0.82
C PRO A 33 16.74 0.26 1.75
N VAL A 34 15.65 0.92 1.33
CA VAL A 34 14.93 1.92 2.12
C VAL A 34 13.72 1.29 2.79
N GLU A 35 13.45 1.68 4.04
CA GLU A 35 12.28 1.25 4.80
C GLU A 35 10.99 1.73 4.11
N LEU A 36 10.12 0.77 3.79
CA LEU A 36 8.82 0.97 3.20
C LEU A 36 7.74 0.81 4.28
N ILE A 37 6.74 1.68 4.23
CA ILE A 37 5.60 1.66 5.15
C ILE A 37 4.30 1.55 4.35
N LEU A 38 3.34 0.79 4.88
CA LEU A 38 1.96 0.78 4.39
C LEU A 38 1.25 2.00 4.97
N ILE A 39 0.92 2.99 4.14
CA ILE A 39 0.31 4.24 4.60
C ILE A 39 -1.22 4.13 4.67
N ALA A 40 -1.83 3.41 3.74
CA ALA A 40 -3.28 3.28 3.67
C ALA A 40 -3.72 2.01 2.93
N VAL A 41 -4.96 1.62 3.17
CA VAL A 41 -5.65 0.56 2.43
C VAL A 41 -7.06 1.00 2.04
N GLN A 42 -7.47 0.65 0.82
CA GLN A 42 -8.78 0.95 0.27
C GLN A 42 -9.47 -0.34 -0.15
N GLU A 43 -10.76 -0.46 0.18
CA GLU A 43 -11.58 -1.56 -0.33
C GLU A 43 -11.70 -1.46 -1.85
N GLY A 44 -11.46 -2.58 -2.53
CA GLY A 44 -11.41 -2.59 -3.98
C GLY A 44 -10.69 -3.79 -4.53
N ASN A 45 -10.72 -3.87 -5.85
CA ASN A 45 -10.14 -4.95 -6.64
C ASN A 45 -9.14 -4.40 -7.68
N HIS A 46 -8.69 -5.26 -8.58
CA HIS A 46 -7.78 -4.89 -9.66
C HIS A 46 -8.35 -3.81 -10.61
N LEU A 47 -9.68 -3.70 -10.76
CA LEU A 47 -10.30 -2.63 -11.54
C LEU A 47 -10.20 -1.30 -10.81
N THR A 48 -10.40 -1.28 -9.49
CA THR A 48 -10.20 -0.09 -8.65
C THR A 48 -8.77 0.42 -8.78
N GLU A 49 -7.79 -0.47 -8.67
CA GLU A 49 -6.37 -0.13 -8.85
C GLU A 49 -6.10 0.45 -10.24
N LYS A 50 -6.60 -0.18 -11.31
CA LYS A 50 -6.48 0.31 -12.68
C LYS A 50 -7.13 1.68 -12.89
N MET A 51 -8.27 1.95 -12.25
CA MET A 51 -8.93 3.26 -12.30
C MET A 51 -8.06 4.35 -11.66
N ILE A 52 -7.57 4.12 -10.45
CA ILE A 52 -6.68 5.04 -9.72
C ILE A 52 -5.41 5.29 -10.54
N HIS A 53 -4.85 4.23 -11.11
CA HIS A 53 -3.70 4.29 -11.99
C HIS A 53 -3.92 5.16 -13.24
N ASN A 54 -5.14 5.19 -13.77
CA ASN A 54 -5.50 6.02 -14.91
C ASN A 54 -5.75 7.47 -14.50
N GLU A 55 -6.41 7.69 -13.37
CA GLU A 55 -6.67 9.01 -12.77
C GLU A 55 -5.36 9.75 -12.46
N PHE A 56 -4.43 9.08 -11.77
CA PHE A 56 -3.12 9.62 -11.40
C PHE A 56 -2.02 9.33 -12.43
N ARG A 57 -2.38 9.02 -13.69
CA ARG A 57 -1.39 8.70 -14.73
C ARG A 57 -0.37 9.83 -14.92
N HIS A 58 -0.79 11.07 -14.69
CA HIS A 58 0.05 12.27 -14.84
C HIS A 58 1.17 12.35 -13.77
N SER A 59 0.95 11.80 -12.57
CA SER A 59 1.94 11.76 -11.49
C SER A 59 2.71 10.43 -11.44
N ARG A 60 2.48 9.53 -12.40
CA ARG A 60 3.18 8.24 -12.48
C ARG A 60 4.65 8.43 -12.82
N ALA A 61 5.52 8.07 -11.89
CA ALA A 61 6.96 8.19 -12.02
C ALA A 61 7.61 6.92 -12.60
N HIS A 62 7.26 5.75 -12.07
CA HIS A 62 7.88 4.48 -12.50
C HIS A 62 6.95 3.28 -12.30
N PHE A 63 6.40 2.76 -13.40
CA PHE A 63 5.41 1.67 -13.38
C PHE A 63 4.27 1.93 -12.37
N GLU A 64 4.28 1.24 -11.23
CA GLU A 64 3.27 1.33 -10.17
C GLU A 64 3.62 2.40 -9.10
N TRP A 65 4.70 3.17 -9.30
CA TRP A 65 5.15 4.23 -8.41
C TRP A 65 4.72 5.61 -8.93
N PHE A 66 4.13 6.40 -8.04
CA PHE A 66 3.57 7.73 -8.29
C PHE A 66 4.26 8.76 -7.39
N GLU A 67 4.39 9.98 -7.89
CA GLU A 67 4.86 11.11 -7.09
C GLU A 67 3.86 11.42 -5.97
N ASN A 68 4.38 11.78 -4.80
CA ASN A 68 3.57 12.15 -3.63
C ASN A 68 3.04 13.59 -3.80
N THR A 69 2.01 13.74 -4.64
CA THR A 69 1.34 15.02 -4.88
C THR A 69 0.23 15.26 -3.85
N ASP A 70 -0.09 16.53 -3.59
CA ASP A 70 -1.20 16.89 -2.68
C ASP A 70 -2.53 16.26 -3.13
N GLU A 71 -2.78 16.22 -4.44
CA GLU A 71 -3.98 15.60 -5.02
C GLU A 71 -4.08 14.10 -4.68
N LEU A 72 -2.98 13.37 -4.80
CA LEU A 72 -2.95 11.94 -4.45
C LEU A 72 -3.08 11.75 -2.94
N ALA A 73 -2.44 12.59 -2.14
CA ALA A 73 -2.55 12.54 -0.68
C ALA A 73 -4.00 12.77 -0.22
N ASP A 74 -4.70 13.74 -0.81
CA ASP A 74 -6.09 14.06 -0.48
C ASP A 74 -7.08 12.99 -0.99
N TYR A 75 -6.79 12.39 -2.15
CA TYR A 75 -7.52 11.20 -2.60
C TYR A 75 -7.41 10.06 -1.59
N ILE A 76 -6.20 9.76 -1.12
CA ILE A 76 -5.96 8.67 -0.16
C ILE A 76 -6.70 8.94 1.15
N LYS A 77 -6.64 10.16 1.70
CA LYS A 77 -7.36 10.52 2.93
C LYS A 77 -8.87 10.37 2.80
N SER A 78 -9.42 10.64 1.62
CA SER A 78 -10.87 10.63 1.39
C SER A 78 -11.43 9.23 1.06
N ASN A 79 -10.61 8.37 0.44
CA ASN A 79 -11.06 7.10 -0.13
C ASN A 79 -10.44 5.84 0.52
N ALA A 80 -9.42 6.01 1.37
CA ALA A 80 -8.71 4.92 2.01
C ALA A 80 -8.71 5.08 3.53
N ILE A 81 -8.54 3.95 4.22
CA ILE A 81 -8.32 3.93 5.66
C ILE A 81 -6.81 4.07 5.89
N LEU A 82 -6.40 5.14 6.55
CA LEU A 82 -4.99 5.32 6.92
C LEU A 82 -4.59 4.31 7.98
N VAL A 83 -3.39 3.75 7.84
CA VAL A 83 -2.87 2.79 8.84
C VAL A 83 -2.63 3.47 10.18
N ALA A 84 -2.33 4.76 10.20
CA ALA A 84 -2.22 5.54 11.43
C ALA A 84 -3.54 5.58 12.24
N ASP A 85 -4.68 5.47 11.56
CA ASP A 85 -6.01 5.48 12.18
C ASP A 85 -6.47 4.06 12.58
N LEU A 86 -5.72 3.02 12.19
CA LEU A 86 -5.98 1.65 12.61
C LEU A 86 -5.39 1.39 14.00
N ASN A 87 -6.25 1.19 15.01
CA ASN A 87 -5.82 0.72 16.34
C ASN A 87 -4.96 -0.54 16.23
N GLN A 88 -3.95 -0.66 17.11
CA GLN A 88 -2.95 -1.75 17.11
C GLN A 88 -3.56 -3.16 17.01
N GLU A 89 -4.75 -3.40 17.55
CA GLU A 89 -5.45 -4.69 17.46
C GLU A 89 -5.89 -5.08 16.03
N LYS A 90 -6.25 -4.12 15.17
CA LYS A 90 -6.63 -4.38 13.77
C LYS A 90 -5.41 -4.67 12.91
N VAL A 91 -4.30 -3.95 13.15
CA VAL A 91 -3.01 -4.21 12.49
C VAL A 91 -2.52 -5.62 12.81
N LEU A 92 -2.56 -6.02 14.09
CA LEU A 92 -2.17 -7.37 14.51
C LEU A 92 -3.06 -8.48 13.92
N LYS A 93 -4.35 -8.24 13.70
CA LYS A 93 -5.25 -9.20 13.02
C LYS A 93 -4.95 -9.34 11.53
N LEU A 94 -4.53 -8.27 10.85
CA LEU A 94 -4.07 -8.30 9.46
C LEU A 94 -2.72 -9.04 9.34
N GLU A 95 -1.84 -8.90 10.33
CA GLU A 95 -0.56 -9.61 10.41
C GLU A 95 -0.70 -11.10 10.76
N LYS A 96 -1.52 -11.45 11.75
CA LYS A 96 -1.71 -12.85 12.19
C LYS A 96 -2.38 -13.74 11.14
N ARG A 97 -3.21 -13.18 10.25
CA ARG A 97 -3.74 -13.91 9.08
C ARG A 97 -2.68 -14.21 8.02
N ALA A 98 -1.60 -13.43 7.97
CA ALA A 98 -0.54 -13.59 6.97
C ALA A 98 0.49 -14.68 7.33
N ASP A 99 0.57 -15.10 8.60
CA ASP A 99 1.64 -15.99 9.10
C ASP A 99 1.26 -17.48 9.14
N ASN A 100 -0.01 -17.83 8.89
CA ASN A 100 -0.52 -19.21 9.02
C ASN A 100 -0.15 -20.14 7.84
N GLY A 101 0.92 -19.83 7.10
CA GLY A 101 1.31 -20.55 5.87
C GLY A 101 2.79 -20.96 5.78
N ARG A 102 3.59 -20.84 6.85
CA ARG A 102 4.98 -21.33 6.83
C ARG A 102 5.09 -22.73 7.42
N ILE A 103 5.03 -23.74 6.55
CA ILE A 103 5.82 -24.95 6.73
C ILE A 103 7.26 -24.56 6.34
N ILE A 104 8.16 -24.62 7.30
CA ILE A 104 9.60 -24.47 7.08
C ILE A 104 10.20 -25.88 7.13
N TYR A 105 10.82 -26.30 6.02
CA TYR A 105 11.70 -27.47 5.94
C TYR A 105 12.98 -27.23 6.74
#